data_AF-A0A4Q5WKY7-F1
#
_entry.id   AF-A0A4Q5WKY7-F1
#
_cell.length_a   1.000
_cell.length_b   1.000
_cell.length_c   1.000
_cell.angle_alpha   90.00
_cell.angle_beta   90.00
_cell.angle_gamma   90.00
#
_symmetry.space_group_name_H-M   'P 1'
#
loop_
_entity.id
_entity.type
_entity.pdbx_description
1 polymer ?
#
loop_
_entity_poly.entity_id
_entity_poly.type
_entity_poly.pdbx_seq_one_letter_code
_entity_poly.pdbx_strand_id
1 'polypeptide(L)'
;MEKLNDLRDLLKHELQDLYSVEEQIIAALPRMIEKASNKELKNALTEHLRITEQQKARLESLQQQMDAGQSQEAPGLLGRLFKSRMVCEGMQGIIKESNKILNENMNPDVMDAAIIACAQKVEHYEICGYGTAKAYAEELNLTEVARVLDQTLNEEYDADDRLTVLATTRLNRQAESGNKGGAAKGRGAGSSATGGSRSGAAVRQEQPEMELEMASASRGSAGRGRGLRCRA
;
A
#
# COMPACT_ATOMS: atom_id res chain seq x y z
N MET A 1 24.62 7.32 8.58
CA MET A 1 23.99 7.22 7.26
C MET A 1 25.05 7.50 6.22
N GLU A 2 25.10 6.69 5.17
CA GLU A 2 25.91 7.00 3.99
C GLU A 2 25.34 8.24 3.29
N LYS A 3 26.20 9.01 2.63
CA LYS A 3 25.79 10.21 1.91
C LYS A 3 25.27 9.81 0.53
N LEU A 4 24.04 10.21 0.20
CA LEU A 4 23.44 10.04 -1.13
C LEU A 4 23.87 11.21 -2.02
N ASN A 5 24.60 10.94 -3.10
CA ASN A 5 25.21 11.98 -3.93
C ASN A 5 24.48 12.18 -5.26
N ASP A 6 23.77 11.17 -5.74
CA ASP A 6 23.05 11.20 -7.01
C ASP A 6 21.79 10.33 -7.00
N LEU A 7 21.09 10.29 -8.13
CA LEU A 7 19.85 9.53 -8.28
C LEU A 7 20.06 8.01 -8.20
N ARG A 8 21.26 7.53 -8.55
CA ARG A 8 21.59 6.10 -8.45
C ARG A 8 21.76 5.68 -7.00
N ASP A 9 22.37 6.55 -6.17
CA ASP A 9 22.42 6.36 -4.73
C ASP A 9 21.00 6.35 -4.12
N LEU A 10 20.12 7.26 -4.55
CA LEU A 10 18.71 7.25 -4.13
C LEU A 10 17.97 5.98 -4.53
N LEU A 11 18.10 5.52 -5.78
CA LEU A 11 17.48 4.27 -6.22
C LEU A 11 17.98 3.08 -5.37
N LYS A 12 19.29 2.99 -5.09
CA LYS A 12 19.84 1.95 -4.22
C LYS A 12 19.24 2.01 -2.81
N HIS A 13 19.11 3.21 -2.25
CA HIS A 13 18.48 3.42 -0.95
C HIS A 13 17.02 2.93 -0.97
N GLU A 14 16.22 3.33 -1.95
CA GLU A 14 14.82 2.88 -2.08
C GLU A 14 14.70 1.36 -2.19
N LEU A 15 15.57 0.70 -2.97
CA LEU A 15 15.56 -0.77 -3.07
C LEU A 15 15.95 -1.47 -1.76
N GLN A 16 16.79 -0.86 -0.93
CA GLN A 16 17.13 -1.38 0.40
C GLN A 16 15.98 -1.16 1.39
N ASP A 17 15.33 0.00 1.32
CA ASP A 17 14.16 0.30 2.15
C ASP A 17 13.00 -0.63 1.83
N LEU A 18 12.64 -0.79 0.54
CA LEU A 18 11.63 -1.73 0.06
C LEU A 18 11.95 -3.17 0.46
N TYR A 19 13.22 -3.60 0.40
CA TYR A 19 13.59 -4.93 0.89
C TYR A 19 13.28 -5.09 2.38
N SER A 20 13.52 -4.06 3.18
CA SER A 20 13.14 -4.04 4.60
C SER A 20 11.62 -4.02 4.80
N VAL A 21 10.87 -3.33 3.94
CA VAL A 21 9.41 -3.31 3.93
C VAL A 21 8.86 -4.73 3.79
N GLU A 22 9.27 -5.43 2.73
CA GLU A 22 8.88 -6.80 2.42
C GLU A 22 9.19 -7.76 3.58
N GLU A 23 10.39 -7.67 4.18
CA GLU A 23 10.76 -8.49 5.34
C GLU A 23 9.84 -8.27 6.54
N GLN A 24 9.47 -7.01 6.79
CA GLN A 24 8.60 -6.66 7.90
C GLN A 24 7.15 -7.12 7.65
N ILE A 25 6.66 -7.04 6.41
CA ILE A 25 5.33 -7.49 6.02
C ILE A 25 5.21 -9.01 6.11
N ILE A 26 6.18 -9.77 5.59
CA ILE A 26 6.25 -11.24 5.72
C ILE A 26 6.15 -11.65 7.19
N ALA A 27 6.83 -10.93 8.09
CA ALA A 27 6.76 -11.21 9.52
C ALA A 27 5.42 -10.82 10.17
N ALA A 28 4.70 -9.84 9.63
CA ALA A 28 3.46 -9.30 10.20
C ALA A 28 2.18 -10.00 9.69
N LEU A 29 2.14 -10.38 8.41
CA LEU A 29 0.96 -10.97 7.76
C LEU A 29 0.37 -12.20 8.46
N PRO A 30 1.15 -13.16 8.99
CA PRO A 30 0.61 -14.33 9.68
C PRO A 30 -0.36 -13.99 10.82
N ARG A 31 -0.10 -12.88 11.52
CA ARG A 31 -0.96 -12.41 12.61
C ARG A 31 -2.31 -11.87 12.10
N MET A 32 -2.31 -11.18 10.95
CA MET A 32 -3.55 -10.70 10.32
C MET A 32 -4.38 -11.88 9.82
N ILE A 33 -3.74 -12.88 9.20
CA ILE A 33 -4.37 -14.12 8.72
C ILE A 33 -5.03 -14.88 9.88
N GLU A 34 -4.33 -15.01 11.02
CA GLU A 34 -4.86 -15.69 12.20
C GLU A 34 -6.11 -14.99 12.75
N LYS A 35 -6.08 -13.65 12.84
CA LYS A 35 -7.16 -12.84 13.41
C LYS A 35 -8.37 -12.68 12.51
N ALA A 36 -8.20 -12.82 11.20
CA ALA A 36 -9.32 -12.76 10.28
C ALA A 36 -10.35 -13.85 10.62
N SER A 37 -11.63 -13.58 10.39
CA SER A 37 -12.72 -14.56 10.56
C SER A 37 -13.31 -14.94 9.20
N ASN A 38 -13.34 -13.99 8.27
CA ASN A 38 -13.81 -14.20 6.91
C ASN A 38 -12.81 -15.02 6.07
N LYS A 39 -13.34 -16.03 5.39
CA LYS A 39 -12.55 -16.96 4.57
C LYS A 39 -11.93 -16.29 3.34
N GLU A 40 -12.65 -15.38 2.69
CA GLU A 40 -12.14 -14.67 1.50
C GLU A 40 -10.99 -13.73 1.88
N LEU A 41 -11.13 -13.02 3.01
CA LEU A 41 -10.05 -12.18 3.56
C LEU A 41 -8.81 -13.01 3.93
N LYS A 42 -8.98 -14.13 4.63
CA LYS A 42 -7.86 -15.06 4.92
C LYS A 42 -7.14 -15.50 3.67
N ASN A 43 -7.90 -15.88 2.64
CA ASN A 43 -7.33 -16.33 1.38
C ASN A 43 -6.59 -15.20 0.66
N ALA A 44 -7.12 -13.98 0.68
CA ALA A 44 -6.46 -12.82 0.09
C ALA A 44 -5.12 -12.54 0.77
N LEU A 45 -5.09 -12.48 2.10
CA LEU A 45 -3.86 -12.25 2.88
C LEU A 45 -2.84 -13.38 2.75
N THR A 46 -3.32 -14.64 2.67
CA THR A 46 -2.44 -15.81 2.50
C THR A 46 -1.79 -15.81 1.11
N GLU A 47 -2.56 -15.45 0.07
CA GLU A 47 -2.00 -15.31 -1.28
C GLU A 47 -1.01 -14.15 -1.34
N HIS A 48 -1.39 -13.00 -0.76
CA HIS A 48 -0.52 -11.82 -0.72
C HIS A 48 0.81 -12.14 0.00
N LEU A 49 0.80 -12.86 1.14
CA LEU A 49 2.05 -13.34 1.78
C LEU A 49 2.96 -14.10 0.81
N ARG A 50 2.40 -14.97 -0.03
CA ARG A 50 3.16 -15.74 -1.02
C ARG A 50 3.70 -14.88 -2.15
N ILE A 51 3.00 -13.79 -2.49
CA ILE A 51 3.41 -12.79 -3.46
C ILE A 51 4.55 -11.93 -2.88
N THR A 52 4.41 -11.44 -1.65
CA THR A 52 5.44 -10.70 -0.86
C THR A 52 6.76 -11.47 -0.79
N GLU A 53 6.73 -12.79 -0.53
CA GLU A 53 7.94 -13.62 -0.56
C GLU A 53 8.64 -13.62 -1.94
N GLN A 54 7.89 -13.55 -3.04
CA GLN A 54 8.45 -13.46 -4.38
C GLN A 54 8.95 -12.05 -4.70
N GLN A 55 8.24 -11.01 -4.27
CA GLN A 55 8.63 -9.61 -4.45
C GLN A 55 9.97 -9.34 -3.75
N LYS A 56 10.11 -9.81 -2.51
CA LYS A 56 11.40 -9.81 -1.80
C LYS A 56 12.52 -10.48 -2.61
N ALA A 57 12.28 -11.67 -3.16
CA ALA A 57 13.29 -12.38 -3.96
C ALA A 57 13.66 -11.63 -5.27
N ARG A 58 12.72 -10.89 -5.86
CA ARG A 58 13.01 -9.99 -7.00
C ARG A 58 13.93 -8.85 -6.56
N LEU A 59 13.68 -8.22 -5.40
CA LEU A 59 14.55 -7.17 -4.87
C LEU A 59 15.98 -7.69 -4.61
N GLU A 60 16.12 -8.88 -4.02
CA GLU A 60 17.45 -9.53 -3.85
C GLU A 60 18.18 -9.68 -5.19
N SER A 61 17.45 -10.11 -6.22
CA SER A 61 18.00 -10.27 -7.57
C SER A 61 18.39 -8.93 -8.20
N LEU A 62 17.59 -7.89 -8.02
CA LEU A 62 17.88 -6.53 -8.53
C LEU A 62 19.10 -5.92 -7.86
N GLN A 63 19.21 -6.06 -6.54
CA GLN A 63 20.37 -5.58 -5.78
C GLN A 63 21.67 -6.25 -6.25
N GLN A 64 21.65 -7.58 -6.45
CA GLN A 64 22.81 -8.32 -6.99
C GLN A 64 23.22 -7.82 -8.38
N GLN A 65 22.26 -7.53 -9.26
CA GLN A 65 22.54 -6.99 -10.60
C GLN A 65 23.16 -5.58 -10.54
N MET A 66 22.65 -4.72 -9.66
CA MET A 66 23.14 -3.35 -9.50
C MET A 66 24.56 -3.29 -8.89
N ASP A 67 24.92 -4.28 -8.08
CA ASP A 67 26.26 -4.41 -7.50
C ASP A 67 27.25 -5.06 -8.47
N ALA A 68 26.84 -6.07 -9.23
CA ALA A 68 27.71 -6.73 -10.22
C ALA A 68 28.23 -5.74 -11.29
N GLY A 69 27.39 -4.79 -11.69
CA GLY A 69 27.76 -3.73 -12.64
C GLY A 69 28.81 -2.72 -12.13
N GLN A 70 29.20 -2.76 -10.84
CA GLN A 70 30.22 -1.89 -10.25
C GLN A 70 31.62 -2.54 -10.16
N SER A 71 31.80 -3.72 -10.76
CA SER A 71 33.06 -4.47 -10.73
C SER A 71 34.10 -3.97 -11.75
N GLN A 72 34.55 -2.71 -11.62
CA GLN A 72 35.89 -2.33 -12.10
C GLN A 72 36.80 -1.76 -11.01
N GLU A 73 36.30 -1.47 -9.80
CA GLU A 73 37.14 -0.97 -8.71
C GLU A 73 36.78 -1.71 -7.42
N ALA A 74 37.65 -2.64 -7.01
CA ALA A 74 37.65 -3.43 -5.77
C ALA A 74 36.73 -4.68 -5.67
N PRO A 75 37.31 -5.89 -5.73
CA PRO A 75 36.63 -7.11 -5.30
C PRO A 75 36.61 -7.17 -3.76
N GLY A 76 35.41 -7.36 -3.17
CA GLY A 76 35.27 -7.67 -1.74
C GLY A 76 34.15 -6.97 -0.97
N LEU A 77 33.16 -6.34 -1.63
CA LEU A 77 32.09 -5.58 -0.96
C LEU A 77 30.75 -6.33 -0.79
N LEU A 78 30.58 -7.48 -1.45
CA LEU A 78 29.35 -8.28 -1.39
C LEU A 78 29.01 -8.81 0.02
N GLY A 79 30.00 -8.92 0.92
CA GLY A 79 29.78 -9.32 2.32
C GLY A 79 29.47 -8.17 3.30
N ARG A 80 29.56 -6.89 2.88
CA ARG A 80 29.36 -5.73 3.76
C ARG A 80 28.06 -4.96 3.51
N LEU A 81 27.51 -4.98 2.29
CA LEU A 81 26.20 -4.34 2.04
C LEU A 81 25.06 -5.03 2.78
N PHE A 82 25.10 -6.37 2.93
CA PHE A 82 24.14 -7.12 3.77
C PHE A 82 24.25 -6.84 5.28
N LYS A 83 25.19 -6.00 5.74
CA LYS A 83 25.37 -5.66 7.16
C LYS A 83 24.75 -4.34 7.58
N SER A 84 24.42 -3.44 6.66
CA SER A 84 23.55 -2.32 6.99
C SER A 84 22.12 -2.82 6.87
N ARG A 85 21.61 -3.45 7.94
CA ARG A 85 20.17 -3.71 8.13
C ARG A 85 19.48 -2.35 8.22
N MET A 86 19.30 -1.69 7.09
CA MET A 86 18.39 -0.56 6.99
C MET A 86 17.02 -1.11 7.40
N VAL A 87 16.47 -0.52 8.44
CA VAL A 87 15.11 -0.84 8.88
C VAL A 87 14.25 0.28 8.34
N CYS A 88 13.25 -0.08 7.53
CA CYS A 88 12.25 0.87 7.09
C CYS A 88 11.41 1.29 8.31
N GLU A 89 11.69 2.48 8.85
CA GLU A 89 10.98 3.03 10.01
C GLU A 89 9.51 3.34 9.68
N GLY A 90 9.22 3.68 8.42
CA GLY A 90 7.87 3.95 7.93
C GLY A 90 6.97 2.72 8.06
N MET A 91 7.39 1.60 7.47
CA MET A 91 6.66 0.34 7.57
C MET A 91 6.60 -0.17 9.02
N GLN A 92 7.68 -0.02 9.80
CA GLN A 92 7.66 -0.36 11.22
C GLN A 92 6.56 0.42 11.97
N GLY A 93 6.39 1.70 11.65
CA GLY A 93 5.35 2.56 12.19
C GLY A 93 3.95 2.05 11.84
N ILE A 94 3.70 1.74 10.57
CA ILE A 94 2.42 1.20 10.07
C ILE A 94 2.10 -0.12 10.77
N ILE A 95 3.03 -1.07 10.80
CA ILE A 95 2.84 -2.37 11.46
C ILE A 95 2.59 -2.19 12.96
N LYS A 96 3.29 -1.26 13.61
CA LYS A 96 3.06 -0.95 15.03
C LYS A 96 1.67 -0.38 15.27
N GLU A 97 1.17 0.49 14.39
CA GLU A 97 -0.20 1.01 14.45
C GLU A 97 -1.22 -0.11 14.25
N SER A 98 -1.05 -0.91 13.20
CA SER A 98 -1.91 -2.07 12.89
C SER A 98 -1.97 -3.04 14.07
N ASN A 99 -0.83 -3.35 14.68
CA ASN A 99 -0.75 -4.23 15.84
C ASN A 99 -1.48 -3.70 17.09
N LYS A 100 -1.58 -2.36 17.25
CA LYS A 100 -2.39 -1.77 18.33
C LYS A 100 -3.87 -1.97 18.05
N ILE A 101 -4.32 -1.63 16.84
CA ILE A 101 -5.71 -1.79 16.42
C ILE A 101 -6.13 -3.26 16.57
N LEU A 102 -5.35 -4.20 16.03
CA LEU A 102 -5.66 -5.63 16.06
C LEU A 102 -5.65 -6.24 17.47
N ASN A 103 -5.19 -5.52 18.50
CA ASN A 103 -5.25 -5.92 19.90
C ASN A 103 -6.48 -5.40 20.65
N GLU A 104 -7.26 -4.49 20.05
CA GLU A 104 -8.51 -4.02 20.63
C GLU A 104 -9.54 -5.15 20.67
N ASN A 105 -10.44 -5.07 21.66
CA ASN A 105 -11.52 -6.04 21.81
C ASN A 105 -12.66 -5.70 20.83
N MET A 106 -12.67 -6.39 19.69
CA MET A 106 -13.64 -6.21 18.61
C MET A 106 -14.40 -7.50 18.34
N ASN A 107 -15.64 -7.38 17.89
CA ASN A 107 -16.34 -8.54 17.32
C ASN A 107 -15.67 -8.97 16.00
N PRO A 108 -15.94 -10.19 15.51
CA PRO A 108 -15.26 -10.72 14.32
C PRO A 108 -15.42 -9.87 13.06
N ASP A 109 -16.61 -9.33 12.80
CA ASP A 109 -16.87 -8.52 11.59
C ASP A 109 -16.10 -7.19 11.63
N VAL A 110 -16.03 -6.55 12.81
CA VAL A 110 -15.25 -5.33 13.02
C VAL A 110 -13.74 -5.62 12.98
N MET A 111 -13.30 -6.79 13.47
CA MET A 111 -11.91 -7.22 13.34
C MET A 111 -11.52 -7.40 11.87
N ASP A 112 -12.36 -8.00 11.04
CA ASP A 112 -12.10 -8.16 9.60
C ASP A 112 -12.03 -6.81 8.87
N ALA A 113 -12.93 -5.87 9.18
CA ALA A 113 -12.87 -4.51 8.65
C ALA A 113 -11.59 -3.78 9.09
N ALA A 114 -11.17 -3.95 10.34
CA ALA A 114 -9.92 -3.38 10.85
C ALA A 114 -8.69 -3.98 10.17
N ILE A 115 -8.68 -5.29 9.91
CA ILE A 115 -7.61 -5.97 9.17
C ILE A 115 -7.50 -5.40 7.76
N ILE A 116 -8.61 -5.23 7.05
CA ILE A 116 -8.60 -4.64 5.70
C ILE A 116 -8.01 -3.24 5.74
N ALA A 117 -8.48 -2.36 6.64
CA ALA A 117 -7.95 -1.01 6.76
C ALA A 117 -6.44 -1.00 7.10
N CYS A 118 -5.96 -1.96 7.90
CA CYS A 118 -4.54 -2.10 8.21
C CYS A 118 -3.72 -2.59 7.02
N ALA A 119 -4.24 -3.56 6.26
CA ALA A 119 -3.59 -4.08 5.06
C ALA A 119 -3.50 -3.00 3.97
N GLN A 120 -4.58 -2.26 3.69
CA GLN A 120 -4.55 -1.17 2.71
C GLN A 120 -3.51 -0.08 3.03
N LYS A 121 -3.29 0.23 4.32
CA LYS A 121 -2.21 1.15 4.71
C LYS A 121 -0.81 0.61 4.33
N VAL A 122 -0.63 -0.70 4.38
CA VAL A 122 0.59 -1.37 3.95
C VAL A 122 0.71 -1.28 2.43
N GLU A 123 -0.32 -1.69 1.67
CA GLU A 123 -0.33 -1.63 0.20
C GLU A 123 -0.02 -0.23 -0.32
N HIS A 124 -0.65 0.81 0.26
CA HIS A 124 -0.42 2.19 -0.17
C HIS A 124 1.01 2.68 0.10
N TYR A 125 1.68 2.17 1.14
CA TYR A 125 3.09 2.45 1.38
C TYR A 125 3.95 1.83 0.28
N GLU A 126 3.67 0.57 -0.08
CA GLU A 126 4.38 -0.17 -1.12
C GLU A 126 4.15 0.43 -2.51
N ILE A 127 2.92 0.77 -2.87
CA ILE A 127 2.57 1.47 -4.11
C ILE A 127 3.38 2.77 -4.25
N CYS A 128 3.51 3.54 -3.16
CA CYS A 128 4.31 4.76 -3.14
C CYS A 128 5.81 4.48 -3.35
N GLY A 129 6.36 3.50 -2.62
CA GLY A 129 7.77 3.13 -2.70
C GLY A 129 8.15 2.55 -4.07
N TYR A 130 7.42 1.55 -4.55
CA TYR A 130 7.64 0.93 -5.85
C TYR A 130 7.41 1.89 -7.01
N GLY A 131 6.39 2.75 -6.94
CA GLY A 131 6.16 3.81 -7.93
C GLY A 131 7.35 4.77 -8.03
N THR A 132 7.90 5.17 -6.90
CA THR A 132 9.08 6.05 -6.83
C THR A 132 10.33 5.36 -7.36
N ALA A 133 10.61 4.14 -6.92
CA ALA A 133 11.78 3.36 -7.36
C ALA A 133 11.73 3.08 -8.86
N LYS A 134 10.56 2.74 -9.42
CA LYS A 134 10.35 2.57 -10.85
C LYS A 134 10.71 3.86 -11.61
N ALA A 135 10.18 5.00 -11.19
CA ALA A 135 10.45 6.28 -11.85
C ALA A 135 11.95 6.62 -11.86
N TYR A 136 12.67 6.35 -10.76
CA TYR A 136 14.12 6.54 -10.70
C TYR A 136 14.87 5.59 -11.64
N ALA A 137 14.44 4.33 -11.73
CA ALA A 137 15.03 3.37 -12.65
C ALA A 137 14.82 3.79 -14.12
N GLU A 138 13.66 4.34 -14.47
CA GLU A 138 13.37 4.87 -15.80
C GLU A 138 14.26 6.08 -16.14
N GLU A 139 14.39 7.04 -15.23
CA GLU A 139 15.25 8.22 -15.42
C GLU A 139 16.72 7.84 -15.61
N LEU A 140 17.18 6.79 -14.93
CA LEU A 140 18.52 6.23 -15.06
C LEU A 140 18.69 5.32 -16.29
N ASN A 141 17.66 5.16 -17.13
CA ASN A 141 17.62 4.25 -18.28
C ASN A 141 17.90 2.78 -17.93
N LEU A 142 17.53 2.36 -16.71
CA LEU A 142 17.66 0.98 -16.23
C LEU A 142 16.39 0.19 -16.57
N THR A 143 16.13 0.00 -17.86
CA THR A 143 14.85 -0.53 -18.38
C THR A 143 14.44 -1.87 -17.74
N GLU A 144 15.37 -2.79 -17.53
CA GLU A 144 15.05 -4.08 -16.91
C GLU A 144 14.70 -3.95 -15.42
N VAL A 145 15.37 -3.05 -14.70
CA VAL A 145 15.04 -2.76 -13.30
C VAL A 145 13.66 -2.15 -13.21
N ALA A 146 13.36 -1.15 -14.05
CA ALA A 146 12.04 -0.53 -14.12
C ALA A 146 10.94 -1.54 -14.44
N ARG A 147 11.18 -2.48 -15.37
CA ARG A 147 10.22 -3.54 -15.73
C ARG A 147 9.91 -4.47 -14.55
N VAL A 148 10.92 -4.87 -13.78
CA VAL A 148 10.72 -5.73 -12.60
C VAL A 148 10.00 -4.99 -11.48
N LEU A 149 10.33 -3.72 -11.25
CA LEU A 149 9.64 -2.89 -10.26
C LEU A 149 8.17 -2.63 -10.65
N ASP A 150 7.90 -2.42 -11.94
CA ASP A 150 6.54 -2.27 -12.46
C ASP A 150 5.70 -3.54 -12.28
N GLN A 151 6.32 -4.73 -12.44
CA GLN A 151 5.63 -5.98 -12.16
C GLN A 151 5.17 -6.04 -10.70
N THR A 152 6.05 -5.73 -9.74
CA THR A 152 5.66 -5.71 -8.32
C THR A 152 4.62 -4.63 -8.04
N LEU A 153 4.80 -3.42 -8.58
CA LEU A 153 3.84 -2.33 -8.41
C LEU A 153 2.41 -2.72 -8.84
N ASN A 154 2.27 -3.43 -9.96
CA ASN A 154 0.96 -3.91 -10.43
C ASN A 154 0.35 -4.96 -9.50
N GLU A 155 1.18 -5.83 -8.90
CA GLU A 155 0.72 -6.81 -7.92
C GLU A 155 0.18 -6.12 -6.64
N GLU A 156 0.78 -5.00 -6.21
CA GLU A 156 0.26 -4.25 -5.06
C GLU A 156 -1.04 -3.51 -5.38
N TYR A 157 -1.17 -2.97 -6.59
CA TYR A 157 -2.45 -2.40 -7.04
C TYR A 157 -3.55 -3.47 -7.06
N ASP A 158 -3.26 -4.66 -7.58
CA ASP A 158 -4.22 -5.78 -7.60
C ASP A 158 -4.60 -6.22 -6.17
N ALA A 159 -3.64 -6.20 -5.23
CA ALA A 159 -3.87 -6.52 -3.82
C ALA A 159 -4.78 -5.48 -3.15
N ASP A 160 -4.51 -4.18 -3.32
CA ASP A 160 -5.35 -3.10 -2.77
C ASP A 160 -6.76 -3.08 -3.39
N ASP A 161 -6.88 -3.28 -4.71
CA ASP A 161 -8.17 -3.37 -5.38
C ASP A 161 -9.01 -4.52 -4.80
N ARG A 162 -8.37 -5.67 -4.56
CA ARG A 162 -9.04 -6.82 -3.94
C ARG A 162 -9.47 -6.53 -2.50
N LEU A 163 -8.66 -5.82 -1.72
CA LEU A 163 -9.02 -5.38 -0.37
C LEU A 163 -10.20 -4.38 -0.40
N THR A 164 -10.20 -3.45 -1.36
CA THR A 164 -11.30 -2.49 -1.59
C THR A 164 -12.61 -3.21 -1.94
N VAL A 165 -12.56 -4.24 -2.78
CA VAL A 165 -13.74 -5.06 -3.08
C VAL A 165 -14.25 -5.75 -1.81
N LEU A 166 -13.36 -6.34 -1.01
CA LEU A 166 -13.73 -6.99 0.26
C LEU A 166 -14.36 -6.00 1.26
N ALA A 167 -13.81 -4.79 1.36
CA ALA A 167 -14.35 -3.72 2.20
C ALA A 167 -15.78 -3.33 1.79
N THR A 168 -16.03 -3.19 0.48
CA THR A 168 -17.27 -2.59 -0.03
C THR A 168 -18.42 -3.58 -0.27
N THR A 169 -18.16 -4.87 -0.48
CA THR A 169 -19.19 -5.82 -0.92
C THR A 169 -19.96 -6.53 0.21
N ARG A 170 -19.32 -6.86 1.34
CA ARG A 170 -20.01 -7.57 2.45
C ARG A 170 -19.46 -7.34 3.86
N LEU A 171 -18.16 -7.14 4.02
CA LEU A 171 -17.53 -7.09 5.34
C LEU A 171 -17.91 -5.83 6.14
N ASN A 172 -17.85 -4.65 5.51
CA ASN A 172 -18.22 -3.42 6.23
C ASN A 172 -19.73 -3.33 6.50
N ARG A 173 -20.58 -3.91 5.65
CA ARG A 173 -22.04 -4.00 5.91
C ARG A 173 -22.37 -4.85 7.13
N GLN A 174 -21.57 -5.89 7.40
CA GLN A 174 -21.71 -6.70 8.62
C GLN A 174 -21.24 -5.90 9.84
N ALA A 175 -20.12 -5.17 9.73
CA ALA A 175 -19.62 -4.28 10.78
C ALA A 175 -20.59 -3.12 11.13
N GLU A 176 -21.26 -2.52 10.14
CA GLU A 176 -22.27 -1.46 10.32
C GLU A 176 -23.43 -1.89 11.21
N SER A 177 -23.82 -3.17 11.15
CA SER A 177 -24.95 -3.71 11.92
C SER A 177 -24.62 -4.03 13.38
N GLY A 178 -23.36 -3.83 13.80
CA GLY A 178 -22.80 -4.01 15.14
C GLY A 178 -23.77 -4.61 16.13
N ASN A 179 -23.88 -5.95 16.13
CA ASN A 179 -24.96 -6.74 16.74
C ASN A 179 -25.50 -6.13 18.06
N LYS A 180 -26.48 -5.25 17.96
CA LYS A 180 -27.36 -4.82 19.06
C LYS A 180 -28.59 -5.73 19.14
N GLY A 181 -28.42 -7.03 18.90
CA GLY A 181 -29.48 -8.03 18.89
C GLY A 181 -29.36 -8.99 20.07
N GLY A 182 -29.53 -8.47 21.29
CA GLY A 182 -29.33 -9.25 22.52
C GLY A 182 -30.33 -8.98 23.63
N ALA A 183 -31.63 -8.85 23.34
CA ALA A 183 -32.74 -9.24 24.24
C ALA A 183 -34.11 -8.80 23.69
N ALA A 184 -34.94 -9.74 23.23
CA ALA A 184 -36.37 -9.78 23.50
C ALA A 184 -36.99 -11.06 22.91
N LYS A 185 -37.28 -12.03 23.79
CA LYS A 185 -38.25 -13.10 23.53
C LYS A 185 -39.66 -12.48 23.56
N GLY A 186 -40.49 -12.82 22.59
CA GLY A 186 -41.93 -12.56 22.63
C GLY A 186 -42.66 -13.20 21.45
N ARG A 187 -43.30 -14.35 21.71
CA ARG A 187 -44.18 -15.09 20.77
C ARG A 187 -45.49 -14.31 20.55
N GLY A 188 -46.10 -14.43 19.36
CA GLY A 188 -47.53 -14.14 19.17
C GLY A 188 -47.95 -13.99 17.70
N ALA A 189 -48.86 -14.86 17.25
CA ALA A 189 -49.33 -15.06 15.88
C ALA A 189 -50.28 -13.97 15.32
N GLY A 190 -50.46 -13.92 13.99
CA GLY A 190 -51.55 -13.16 13.36
C GLY A 190 -51.55 -13.08 11.81
N SER A 191 -52.16 -14.10 11.19
CA SER A 191 -52.79 -14.22 9.85
C SER A 191 -52.92 -13.03 8.85
N SER A 192 -52.59 -13.38 7.59
CA SER A 192 -53.32 -13.17 6.30
C SER A 192 -53.41 -11.83 5.56
N ALA A 193 -52.99 -11.93 4.28
CA ALA A 193 -53.73 -11.61 3.03
C ALA A 193 -53.33 -10.37 2.19
N THR A 194 -52.87 -10.71 0.98
CA THR A 194 -53.21 -10.18 -0.36
C THR A 194 -52.76 -8.79 -0.81
N GLY A 195 -51.99 -8.80 -1.91
CA GLY A 195 -52.36 -8.06 -3.13
C GLY A 195 -51.43 -6.91 -3.54
N GLY A 196 -50.92 -6.97 -4.78
CA GLY A 196 -50.56 -5.76 -5.54
C GLY A 196 -49.22 -5.78 -6.25
N SER A 197 -49.21 -6.25 -7.50
CA SER A 197 -48.19 -5.92 -8.50
C SER A 197 -47.96 -4.42 -8.61
N ARG A 198 -46.70 -4.00 -8.74
CA ARG A 198 -46.31 -2.94 -9.69
C ARG A 198 -44.82 -2.95 -9.99
N SER A 199 -44.55 -3.18 -11.27
CA SER A 199 -43.36 -2.83 -12.04
C SER A 199 -42.96 -1.37 -11.86
N GLY A 200 -41.67 -1.11 -11.72
CA GLY A 200 -41.07 0.23 -11.80
C GLY A 200 -39.59 0.13 -12.11
N ALA A 201 -39.22 0.55 -13.32
CA ALA A 201 -37.87 0.53 -13.86
C ALA A 201 -36.98 1.64 -13.28
N ALA A 202 -35.68 1.34 -13.26
CA ALA A 202 -34.48 2.18 -13.26
C ALA A 202 -34.57 3.68 -12.91
N VAL A 203 -33.75 4.10 -11.93
CA VAL A 203 -33.05 5.39 -11.96
C VAL A 203 -31.60 5.16 -11.51
N ARG A 204 -30.67 5.27 -12.47
CA ARG A 204 -29.23 5.44 -12.24
C ARG A 204 -29.06 6.87 -11.70
N GLN A 205 -28.53 7.04 -10.50
CA GLN A 205 -28.04 8.33 -10.04
C GLN A 205 -26.59 8.47 -10.47
N GLU A 206 -26.33 9.35 -11.42
CA GLU A 206 -24.99 9.85 -11.72
C GLU A 206 -24.52 10.71 -10.55
N GLN A 207 -23.35 10.40 -10.01
CA GLN A 207 -22.67 11.27 -9.05
C GLN A 207 -21.95 12.38 -9.83
N PRO A 208 -21.98 13.64 -9.36
CA PRO A 208 -21.20 14.70 -9.97
C PRO A 208 -19.70 14.49 -9.72
N GLU A 209 -18.90 14.62 -10.77
CA GLU A 209 -17.45 14.65 -10.72
C GLU A 209 -17.00 15.79 -9.79
N MET A 210 -16.20 15.46 -8.77
CA MET A 210 -15.61 16.45 -7.87
C MET A 210 -14.29 16.91 -8.49
N GLU A 211 -14.34 18.06 -9.17
CA GLU A 211 -13.19 18.71 -9.78
C GLU A 211 -12.21 19.16 -8.67
N LEU A 212 -11.07 18.49 -8.54
CA LEU A 212 -10.03 18.82 -7.58
C LEU A 212 -9.22 20.01 -8.12
N GLU A 213 -9.56 21.23 -7.71
CA GLU A 213 -8.70 22.40 -7.99
C GLU A 213 -7.36 22.27 -7.24
N MET A 214 -6.32 21.92 -7.99
CA MET A 214 -4.94 21.99 -7.54
C MET A 214 -4.51 23.47 -7.49
N ALA A 215 -4.32 24.01 -6.29
CA ALA A 215 -3.78 25.35 -6.10
C ALA A 215 -2.33 25.42 -6.61
N SER A 216 -2.16 25.95 -7.83
CA SER A 216 -0.88 26.31 -8.41
C SER A 216 -0.37 27.61 -7.78
N ALA A 217 0.65 27.55 -6.93
CA ALA A 217 1.43 28.73 -6.54
C ALA A 217 2.53 29.01 -7.57
N SER A 218 2.17 29.65 -8.68
CA SER A 218 3.15 30.21 -9.62
C SER A 218 3.58 31.61 -9.19
N ARG A 219 4.85 31.73 -8.82
CA ARG A 219 5.80 32.82 -9.12
C ARG A 219 5.19 34.21 -9.45
N GLY A 220 5.31 35.14 -8.51
CA GLY A 220 5.28 36.59 -8.79
C GLY A 220 6.69 37.17 -8.82
N SER A 221 7.21 37.45 -10.02
CA SER A 221 8.37 38.33 -10.25
C SER A 221 7.86 39.59 -10.93
N ALA A 222 8.12 40.76 -10.34
CA ALA A 222 8.69 41.94 -11.01
C ALA A 222 8.54 43.20 -10.16
N GLY A 223 9.66 43.79 -9.75
CA GLY A 223 9.75 45.13 -9.20
C GLY A 223 11.10 45.75 -9.56
N ARG A 224 11.12 46.51 -10.64
CA ARG A 224 12.28 47.13 -11.31
C ARG A 224 12.98 48.19 -10.44
N GLY A 225 14.30 48.23 -10.51
CA GLY A 225 15.13 49.39 -10.13
C GLY A 225 16.40 49.43 -10.99
N ARG A 226 16.51 50.46 -11.84
CA ARG A 226 17.57 50.67 -12.85
C ARG A 226 18.85 51.26 -12.27
N GLY A 227 19.98 51.00 -12.94
CA GLY A 227 21.15 51.90 -13.01
C GLY A 227 22.49 51.14 -13.06
N LEU A 228 23.12 50.96 -14.24
CA LEU A 228 24.26 51.76 -14.74
C LEU A 228 25.56 51.47 -13.95
N ARG A 229 26.72 51.01 -14.45
CA ARG A 229 27.41 51.06 -15.77
C ARG A 229 28.59 50.04 -15.78
N CYS A 230 29.07 49.75 -16.98
CA CYS A 230 30.19 48.87 -17.36
C CYS A 230 31.63 49.29 -16.94
N ARG A 231 32.55 48.34 -17.20
CA ARG A 231 34.02 48.38 -17.44
C ARG A 231 34.89 48.34 -16.16
N ALA A 232 35.99 47.59 -16.10
CA ALA A 232 36.74 46.76 -17.04
C ALA A 232 37.34 45.56 -16.28
#